data_AF-A0A8T6V0F9-F1
#
_entry.id   AF-A0A8T6V0F9-F1
#
_cell.length_a   1.000
_cell.length_b   1.000
_cell.length_c   1.000
_cell.angle_alpha   90.00
_cell.angle_beta   90.00
_cell.angle_gamma   90.00
#
_symmetry.space_group_name_H-M   'P 1'
#
loop_
_entity.id
_entity.type
_entity.pdbx_description
1 polymer ?
#
loop_
_entity_poly.entity_id
_entity_poly.type
_entity_poly.pdbx_seq_one_letter_code
_entity_poly.pdbx_strand_id
1 'polypeptide(L)'
;MEECKISESQSEAIEKTEISGERPEVFAVKVPNRSRTKLLFLIRLRTKIKDLPIYSAFLNEDQEGLVFVEAKNKNAVVEAVRGFRYASVLSEPVKPERIDSYLEAFKVKYKEKPKEEEQVLNVGTIVKVVKGPFSGTKARVVSVREDKVWVDLGGGGGGGAQLVEIKAESVRPISPESI
;
A
#
# COMPACT_ATOMS: atom_id res chain seq x y z
N MET A 1 33.94 2.89 60.44
CA MET A 1 32.65 2.21 60.23
C MET A 1 31.59 3.19 60.69
N GLU A 2 30.98 3.91 59.76
CA GLU A 2 29.80 4.74 60.02
C GLU A 2 28.93 4.64 58.78
N GLU A 3 27.83 3.91 58.92
CA GLU A 3 26.79 3.72 57.92
C GLU A 3 26.04 5.05 57.75
N CYS A 4 26.07 5.61 56.55
CA CYS A 4 25.23 6.75 56.21
C CYS A 4 23.88 6.21 55.71
N LYS A 5 22.89 6.23 56.61
CA LYS A 5 21.48 5.96 56.34
C LYS A 5 21.00 6.76 55.13
N ILE A 6 20.68 6.06 54.05
CA ILE A 6 19.96 6.59 52.91
C ILE A 6 18.55 6.91 53.40
N SER A 7 18.24 8.20 53.53
CA SER A 7 16.90 8.66 53.91
C SER A 7 15.96 8.45 52.73
N GLU A 8 14.87 7.72 53.00
CA GLU A 8 13.72 7.43 52.12
C GLU A 8 13.02 8.69 51.54
N SER A 9 13.48 9.88 51.93
CA SER A 9 13.09 11.17 51.38
C SER A 9 13.70 11.50 50.01
N GLN A 10 14.71 10.74 49.56
CA GLN A 10 15.34 10.93 48.25
C GLN A 10 14.67 10.09 47.14
N SER A 11 13.92 9.05 47.52
CA SER A 11 13.21 8.15 46.59
C SER A 11 11.94 8.78 45.99
N GLU A 12 11.21 9.61 46.74
CA GLU A 12 10.00 10.28 46.23
C GLU A 12 10.29 11.56 45.42
N ALA A 13 11.50 12.12 45.53
CA ALA A 13 11.93 13.27 44.74
C ALA A 13 12.45 12.87 43.35
N ILE A 14 12.91 11.63 43.19
CA ILE A 14 13.40 11.09 41.91
C ILE A 14 12.22 10.71 40.98
N GLU A 15 11.01 10.50 41.52
CA GLU A 15 9.82 10.18 40.71
C GLU A 15 9.05 11.42 40.19
N LYS A 16 9.52 12.63 40.51
CA LYS A 16 8.92 13.90 40.04
C LYS A 16 9.86 14.72 39.17
N THR A 17 10.83 14.09 38.52
CA THR A 17 11.59 14.71 37.44
C THR A 17 10.79 14.63 36.14
N GLU A 18 9.88 15.60 35.97
CA GLU A 18 9.34 16.12 34.71
C GLU A 18 9.20 15.17 33.51
N ILE A 19 8.07 14.47 33.41
CA ILE A 19 7.48 14.14 32.11
C ILE A 19 6.68 15.37 31.63
N SER A 20 7.39 16.48 31.35
CA SER A 20 6.88 17.60 30.54
C SER A 20 7.14 17.32 29.04
N GLY A 21 7.00 16.06 28.64
CA GLY A 21 7.21 15.63 27.27
C GLY A 21 6.04 16.05 26.39
N GLU A 22 6.19 17.18 25.69
CA GLU A 22 5.34 17.50 24.54
C GLU A 22 5.26 16.25 23.64
N ARG A 23 4.04 15.74 23.44
CA ARG A 23 3.81 14.61 22.55
C ARG A 23 4.28 15.01 21.15
N PRO A 24 4.95 14.12 20.41
CA PRO A 24 5.31 14.41 19.03
C PRO A 24 4.08 14.80 18.23
N GLU A 25 4.20 15.87 17.45
CA GLU A 25 3.16 16.35 16.55
C GLU A 25 3.61 16.21 15.10
N VAL A 26 2.65 16.02 14.20
CA VAL A 26 2.90 15.98 12.77
C VAL A 26 2.70 17.38 12.20
N PHE A 27 3.74 17.93 11.59
CA PHE A 27 3.70 19.21 10.89
C PHE A 27 3.66 18.98 9.38
N ALA A 28 2.95 19.85 8.66
CA ALA A 28 2.92 19.84 7.20
C ALA A 28 3.79 20.96 6.63
N VAL A 29 4.59 20.62 5.62
CA VAL A 29 5.44 21.56 4.89
C VAL A 29 4.96 21.65 3.45
N LYS A 30 4.54 22.85 3.04
CA LYS A 30 4.16 23.16 1.66
C LYS A 30 5.40 23.31 0.80
N VAL A 31 5.46 22.59 -0.32
CA VAL A 31 6.59 22.61 -1.26
C VAL A 31 6.12 22.25 -2.66
N PRO A 32 6.77 22.70 -3.75
CA PRO A 32 6.42 22.25 -5.10
C PRO A 32 6.53 20.72 -5.25
N ASN A 33 5.59 20.10 -6.00
CA ASN A 33 5.53 18.64 -6.22
C ASN A 33 6.87 18.02 -6.63
N ARG A 34 7.56 18.65 -7.59
CA ARG A 34 8.86 18.23 -8.12
C ARG A 34 10.01 18.23 -7.09
N SER A 35 9.81 18.89 -5.95
CA SER A 35 10.82 19.12 -4.93
C SER A 35 10.57 18.34 -3.64
N ARG A 36 9.41 17.67 -3.50
CA ARG A 36 9.00 16.90 -2.31
C ARG A 36 10.06 15.88 -1.89
N THR A 37 10.48 15.02 -2.82
CA THR A 37 11.51 14.00 -2.58
C THR A 37 12.85 14.62 -2.17
N LYS A 38 13.26 15.72 -2.83
CA LYS A 38 14.51 16.44 -2.48
C LYS A 38 14.46 17.01 -1.08
N LEU A 39 13.32 17.59 -0.68
CA LEU A 39 13.11 18.11 0.65
C LEU A 39 13.17 16.99 1.70
N LEU A 40 12.56 15.84 1.43
CA LEU A 40 12.60 14.68 2.32
C LEU A 40 14.04 14.21 2.61
N PHE A 41 14.86 14.10 1.56
CA PHE A 41 16.28 13.76 1.71
C PHE A 41 17.04 14.83 2.50
N LEU A 42 16.75 16.10 2.26
CA LEU A 42 17.38 17.21 2.99
C LEU A 42 17.03 17.18 4.48
N ILE A 43 15.76 16.93 4.81
CA ILE A 43 15.30 16.78 6.21
C ILE A 43 16.07 15.62 6.85
N ARG A 44 16.08 14.43 6.23
CA ARG A 44 16.85 13.27 6.73
C ARG A 44 18.32 13.61 7.00
N LEU A 45 18.98 14.32 6.09
CA LEU A 45 20.38 14.70 6.24
C LEU A 45 20.57 15.69 7.39
N ARG A 46 19.74 16.73 7.47
CA ARG A 46 19.85 17.78 8.49
C ARG A 46 19.47 17.31 9.88
N THR A 47 18.49 16.43 10.01
CA THR A 47 18.16 15.78 11.29
C THR A 47 19.39 15.10 11.87
N LYS A 48 20.17 14.39 11.04
CA LYS A 48 21.39 13.71 11.48
C LYS A 48 22.54 14.68 11.80
N ILE A 49 22.73 15.72 10.98
CA ILE A 49 23.86 16.65 11.14
C ILE A 49 23.65 17.61 12.31
N LYS A 50 22.42 18.08 12.51
CA LYS A 50 22.08 19.12 13.50
C LYS A 50 21.40 18.57 14.75
N ASP A 51 21.28 17.25 14.85
CA ASP A 51 20.61 16.55 15.95
C ASP A 51 19.22 17.12 16.26
N LEU A 52 18.41 17.30 15.21
CA LEU A 52 17.07 17.88 15.35
C LEU A 52 16.11 16.83 15.91
N PRO A 53 15.17 17.20 16.81
CA PRO A 53 14.19 16.27 17.38
C PRO A 53 13.05 15.97 16.39
N ILE A 54 13.39 15.37 15.26
CA ILE A 54 12.49 14.94 14.18
C ILE A 54 12.52 13.41 14.15
N TYR A 55 11.36 12.79 14.34
CA TYR A 55 11.22 11.35 14.46
C TYR A 55 11.02 10.69 13.10
N SER A 56 10.15 11.27 12.27
CA SER A 56 9.83 10.73 10.95
C SER A 56 9.47 11.83 9.95
N ALA A 57 9.58 11.53 8.67
CA ALA A 57 9.08 12.37 7.59
C ALA A 57 8.61 11.49 6.43
N PHE A 58 7.50 11.84 5.81
CA PHE A 58 6.89 11.03 4.75
C PHE A 58 6.15 11.87 3.72
N LEU A 59 5.87 11.23 2.57
CA LEU A 59 5.15 11.79 1.43
C LEU A 59 3.96 10.90 1.12
N ASN A 60 2.78 11.49 0.97
CA ASN A 60 1.61 10.78 0.47
C ASN A 60 1.42 11.15 -1.02
N GLU A 61 1.20 10.15 -1.88
CA GLU A 61 0.96 10.38 -3.31
C GLU A 61 -0.38 11.10 -3.56
N ASP A 62 -1.40 10.80 -2.75
CA ASP A 62 -2.74 11.40 -2.84
C ASP A 62 -2.77 12.87 -2.44
N GLN A 63 -1.73 13.36 -1.74
CA GLN A 63 -1.65 14.74 -1.25
C GLN A 63 -0.49 15.48 -1.91
N GLU A 64 -0.83 16.21 -2.96
CA GLU A 64 0.13 17.03 -3.68
C GLU A 64 0.61 18.24 -2.87
N GLY A 65 1.87 18.60 -3.07
CA GLY A 65 2.46 19.83 -2.57
C GLY A 65 2.78 19.83 -1.08
N LEU A 66 2.67 18.69 -0.41
CA LEU A 66 2.90 18.55 1.03
C LEU A 66 3.96 17.50 1.34
N VAL A 67 4.71 17.78 2.41
CA VAL A 67 5.60 16.83 3.10
C VAL A 67 5.19 16.83 4.57
N PHE A 68 4.96 15.66 5.13
CA PHE A 68 4.61 15.51 6.54
C PHE A 68 5.87 15.20 7.35
N VAL A 69 6.02 15.85 8.50
CA VAL A 69 7.19 15.73 9.37
C VAL A 69 6.72 15.60 10.81
N GLU A 70 7.01 14.47 11.42
CA GLU A 70 6.75 14.21 12.83
C GLU A 70 7.93 14.70 13.67
N ALA A 71 7.70 15.63 14.58
CA ALA A 71 8.75 16.26 15.37
C ALA A 71 8.27 16.60 16.79
N LYS A 72 9.21 16.79 17.71
CA LYS A 72 8.90 17.25 19.07
C LYS A 72 8.28 18.64 19.07
N ASN A 73 8.78 19.52 18.20
CA ASN A 73 8.28 20.89 18.08
C ASN A 73 8.44 21.42 16.65
N LYS A 74 7.68 22.48 16.35
CA LYS A 74 7.69 23.15 15.05
C LYS A 74 9.05 23.75 14.69
N ASN A 75 9.78 24.27 15.68
CA ASN A 75 11.07 24.94 15.46
C ASN A 75 12.10 23.99 14.83
N ALA A 76 12.12 22.72 15.23
CA ALA A 76 12.94 21.69 14.61
C ALA A 76 12.64 21.54 13.11
N VAL A 77 11.36 21.53 12.74
CA VAL A 77 10.93 21.43 11.33
C VAL A 77 11.33 22.67 10.54
N VAL A 78 11.14 23.87 11.11
CA VAL A 78 11.55 25.13 10.48
C VAL A 78 13.06 25.13 10.21
N GLU A 79 13.87 24.72 11.18
CA GLU A 79 15.32 24.65 11.03
C GLU A 79 15.76 23.56 10.03
N ALA A 80 15.02 22.45 9.95
CA ALA A 80 15.26 21.39 8.97
C ALA A 80 14.99 21.84 7.54
N VAL A 81 13.98 22.69 7.29
CA VAL A 81 13.62 23.15 5.94
C VAL A 81 14.23 24.50 5.56
N ARG A 82 14.89 25.18 6.50
CA ARG A 82 15.48 26.51 6.33
C ARG A 82 16.37 26.61 5.08
N GLY A 83 16.16 27.65 4.28
CA GLY A 83 16.92 27.88 3.04
C GLY A 83 16.54 26.95 1.87
N PHE A 84 15.53 26.08 2.02
CA PHE A 84 14.98 25.33 0.90
C PHE A 84 13.97 26.21 0.13
N ARG A 85 14.20 26.38 -1.16
CA ARG A 85 13.39 27.27 -2.01
C ARG A 85 11.94 26.80 -2.06
N TYR A 86 11.00 27.71 -1.79
CA TYR A 86 9.56 27.48 -1.81
C TYR A 86 9.04 26.47 -0.76
N ALA A 87 9.83 26.09 0.24
CA ALA A 87 9.33 25.35 1.40
C ALA A 87 8.74 26.33 2.43
N SER A 88 7.54 26.05 2.91
CA SER A 88 6.91 26.79 4.00
C SER A 88 6.22 25.83 4.97
N VAL A 89 6.55 25.93 6.26
CA VAL A 89 5.92 25.12 7.31
C VAL A 89 4.56 25.75 7.64
N LEU A 90 3.50 24.95 7.67
CA LEU A 90 2.17 25.45 8.06
C LEU A 90 2.15 25.94 9.50
N SER A 91 1.20 26.83 9.80
CA SER A 91 1.08 27.48 11.12
C SER A 91 0.80 26.46 12.22
N GLU A 92 -0.19 25.61 11.98
CA GLU A 92 -0.71 24.62 12.93
C GLU A 92 -0.23 23.20 12.59
N PRO A 93 -0.08 22.33 13.61
CA PRO A 93 0.12 20.91 13.39
C PRO A 93 -1.09 20.28 12.71
N VAL A 94 -0.85 19.15 12.07
CA VAL A 94 -1.90 18.31 11.48
C VAL A 94 -2.71 17.70 12.62
N LYS A 95 -4.03 17.90 12.56
CA LYS A 95 -4.96 17.33 13.54
C LYS A 95 -4.88 15.79 13.56
N PRO A 96 -4.83 15.15 14.75
CA PRO A 96 -4.70 13.70 14.87
C PRO A 96 -5.73 12.93 14.07
N GLU A 97 -6.98 13.41 14.01
CA GLU A 97 -8.09 12.75 13.31
C GLU A 97 -7.88 12.66 11.79
N ARG A 98 -7.00 13.49 11.23
CA ARG A 98 -6.67 13.44 9.79
C ARG A 98 -5.46 12.56 9.49
N ILE A 99 -4.63 12.25 10.49
CA ILE A 99 -3.41 11.47 10.30
C ILE A 99 -3.75 10.07 9.82
N ASP A 100 -4.77 9.44 10.40
CA ASP A 100 -5.22 8.10 10.02
C ASP A 100 -5.60 8.03 8.53
N SER A 101 -6.32 9.04 8.03
CA SER A 101 -6.67 9.13 6.60
C SER A 101 -5.43 9.29 5.71
N TYR A 102 -4.41 10.01 6.16
CA TYR A 102 -3.15 10.11 5.41
C TYR A 102 -2.35 8.80 5.42
N LEU A 103 -2.42 8.04 6.51
CA LEU A 103 -1.73 6.76 6.64
C LEU A 103 -2.45 5.63 5.89
N GLU A 104 -3.76 5.73 5.69
CA GLU A 104 -4.53 4.79 4.88
C GLU A 104 -4.03 4.65 3.44
N ALA A 105 -3.45 5.71 2.86
CA ALA A 105 -2.84 5.67 1.54
C ALA A 105 -1.64 4.70 1.46
N PHE A 106 -0.96 4.44 2.58
CA PHE A 106 0.17 3.51 2.65
C PHE A 106 -0.26 2.07 2.95
N LYS A 107 -1.53 1.83 3.31
CA LYS A 107 -2.01 0.47 3.52
C LYS A 107 -1.91 -0.27 2.20
N VAL A 108 -1.18 -1.39 2.21
CA VAL A 108 -1.06 -2.26 1.04
C VAL A 108 -2.44 -2.77 0.70
N LYS A 109 -3.05 -2.17 -0.33
CA LYS A 109 -4.22 -2.73 -1.00
C LYS A 109 -3.69 -3.94 -1.74
N TYR A 110 -3.53 -5.07 -1.05
CA TYR A 110 -3.56 -6.35 -1.72
C TYR A 110 -4.89 -6.30 -2.47
N LYS A 111 -4.83 -6.10 -3.80
CA LYS A 111 -5.97 -6.41 -4.63
C LYS A 111 -6.28 -7.83 -4.22
N GLU A 112 -7.40 -8.03 -3.53
CA GLU A 112 -7.99 -9.35 -3.45
C GLU A 112 -7.92 -9.82 -4.89
N LYS A 113 -7.09 -10.84 -5.17
CA LYS A 113 -7.21 -11.53 -6.45
C LYS A 113 -8.70 -11.76 -6.54
N PRO A 114 -9.40 -11.26 -7.57
CA PRO A 114 -10.79 -11.66 -7.74
C PRO A 114 -10.73 -13.17 -7.55
N LYS A 115 -11.53 -13.70 -6.62
CA LYS A 115 -11.74 -15.15 -6.59
C LYS A 115 -12.20 -15.42 -8.01
N GLU A 116 -11.26 -15.80 -8.87
CA GLU A 116 -11.56 -16.54 -10.06
C GLU A 116 -12.32 -17.68 -9.44
N GLU A 117 -13.64 -17.62 -9.57
CA GLU A 117 -14.48 -18.78 -9.40
C GLU A 117 -13.68 -19.86 -10.10
N GLU A 118 -13.11 -20.80 -9.34
CA GLU A 118 -12.41 -21.93 -9.91
C GLU A 118 -13.47 -22.63 -10.73
N GLN A 119 -13.59 -22.22 -11.99
CA GLN A 119 -14.61 -22.71 -12.89
C GLN A 119 -14.20 -24.15 -13.06
N VAL A 120 -14.94 -25.05 -12.43
CA VAL A 120 -14.65 -26.47 -12.43
C VAL A 120 -14.87 -26.95 -13.87
N LEU A 121 -13.81 -26.90 -14.66
CA LEU A 121 -13.79 -27.44 -16.01
C LEU A 121 -13.65 -28.95 -15.87
N ASN A 122 -14.72 -29.66 -16.20
CA ASN A 122 -14.71 -31.10 -16.26
C ASN A 122 -14.57 -31.56 -17.71
N VAL A 123 -13.97 -32.73 -17.91
CA VAL A 123 -13.97 -33.38 -19.22
C VAL A 123 -15.42 -33.62 -19.65
N GLY A 124 -15.74 -33.27 -20.90
CA GLY A 124 -17.08 -33.35 -21.46
C GLY A 124 -17.93 -32.08 -21.33
N THR A 125 -17.51 -31.09 -20.52
CA THR A 125 -18.23 -29.81 -20.41
C THR A 125 -18.19 -29.03 -21.72
N ILE A 126 -19.33 -28.43 -22.11
CA ILE A 126 -19.39 -27.51 -23.24
C ILE A 126 -18.97 -26.13 -22.76
N VAL A 127 -17.94 -25.58 -23.40
CA VAL A 127 -17.37 -24.26 -23.09
C VAL A 127 -17.45 -23.36 -24.30
N LYS A 128 -17.48 -22.05 -24.06
CA LYS A 128 -17.31 -21.01 -25.07
C LYS A 128 -15.92 -20.41 -24.94
N VAL A 129 -15.19 -20.33 -26.04
CA VAL A 129 -13.91 -19.63 -26.08
C VAL A 129 -14.17 -18.13 -26.05
N VAL A 130 -13.61 -17.40 -25.08
CA VAL A 130 -13.81 -15.96 -24.91
C VAL A 130 -12.68 -15.10 -25.48
N LYS A 131 -11.48 -15.67 -25.65
CA LYS A 131 -10.29 -14.96 -26.12
C LYS A 131 -9.49 -15.83 -27.10
N GLY A 132 -8.79 -15.20 -28.05
CA GLY A 132 -7.94 -15.86 -29.03
C GLY A 132 -8.61 -16.12 -30.39
N PRO A 133 -7.94 -16.82 -31.32
CA PRO A 133 -8.39 -16.96 -32.71
C PRO A 133 -9.72 -17.73 -32.86
N PHE A 134 -10.09 -18.53 -31.87
CA PHE A 134 -11.34 -19.29 -31.83
C PHE A 134 -12.41 -18.64 -30.95
N SER A 135 -12.25 -17.36 -30.59
CA SER A 135 -13.20 -16.64 -29.74
C SER A 135 -14.61 -16.66 -30.34
N GLY A 136 -15.62 -16.95 -29.52
CA GLY A 136 -17.01 -17.06 -29.91
C GLY A 136 -17.47 -18.49 -30.18
N THR A 137 -16.54 -19.41 -30.47
CA THR A 137 -16.85 -20.81 -30.81
C THR A 137 -17.20 -21.62 -29.56
N LYS A 138 -18.20 -22.51 -29.71
CA LYS A 138 -18.53 -23.53 -28.71
C LYS A 138 -17.62 -24.74 -28.91
N ALA A 139 -17.10 -25.28 -27.82
CA ALA A 139 -16.17 -26.40 -27.86
C ALA A 139 -16.48 -27.37 -26.72
N ARG A 140 -16.12 -28.64 -26.89
CA ARG A 140 -16.21 -29.65 -25.83
C ARG A 140 -14.84 -29.85 -25.18
N VAL A 141 -14.77 -29.80 -23.85
CA VAL A 141 -13.54 -30.08 -23.11
C VAL A 141 -13.17 -31.56 -23.24
N VAL A 142 -11.95 -31.85 -23.67
CA VAL A 142 -11.40 -33.20 -23.82
C VAL A 142 -10.42 -33.54 -22.70
N SER A 143 -9.61 -32.57 -22.26
CA SER A 143 -8.67 -32.74 -21.16
C SER A 143 -8.37 -31.39 -20.50
N VAL A 144 -8.16 -31.41 -19.18
CA VAL A 144 -7.86 -30.22 -18.38
C VAL A 144 -6.51 -30.41 -17.71
N ARG A 145 -5.66 -29.39 -17.81
CA ARG A 145 -4.39 -29.21 -17.10
C ARG A 145 -4.45 -27.88 -16.35
N GLU A 146 -3.51 -27.65 -15.44
CA GLU A 146 -3.52 -26.47 -14.53
C GLU A 146 -3.71 -25.13 -15.25
N ASP A 147 -3.01 -24.88 -16.35
CA ASP A 147 -3.04 -23.61 -17.09
C ASP A 147 -3.71 -23.72 -18.48
N LYS A 148 -4.02 -24.95 -18.92
CA LYS A 148 -4.43 -25.25 -20.31
C LYS A 148 -5.50 -26.30 -20.40
N VAL A 149 -6.31 -26.18 -21.44
CA VAL A 149 -7.44 -27.05 -21.72
C VAL A 149 -7.39 -27.48 -23.18
N TRP A 150 -7.56 -28.77 -23.41
CA TRP A 150 -7.77 -29.32 -24.74
C TRP A 150 -9.25 -29.31 -25.04
N VAL A 151 -9.63 -28.66 -26.13
CA VAL A 151 -11.02 -28.57 -26.56
C VAL A 151 -11.19 -29.10 -27.97
N ASP A 152 -12.33 -29.73 -28.22
CA ASP A 152 -12.79 -30.11 -29.55
C ASP A 152 -13.77 -29.05 -30.08
N LEU A 153 -13.35 -28.35 -31.13
CA LEU A 153 -14.13 -27.30 -31.80
C LEU A 153 -15.18 -27.86 -32.78
N GLY A 154 -15.07 -29.14 -33.16
CA GLY A 154 -15.92 -29.78 -34.19
C GLY A 154 -17.27 -30.29 -33.69
N GLY A 155 -17.51 -30.24 -32.38
CA GLY A 155 -18.66 -30.86 -31.69
C GLY A 155 -20.01 -30.17 -31.88
N GLY A 156 -20.46 -29.99 -33.13
CA GLY A 156 -21.79 -29.45 -33.46
C GLY A 156 -22.40 -29.89 -34.79
N GLY A 157 -21.64 -30.50 -35.73
CA GLY A 157 -22.23 -30.95 -36.99
C GLY A 157 -21.23 -31.48 -38.01
N GLY A 158 -21.10 -32.81 -38.08
CA GLY A 158 -20.69 -33.57 -39.27
C GLY A 158 -19.25 -33.45 -39.80
N GLY A 159 -18.45 -32.48 -39.38
CA GLY A 159 -17.02 -32.37 -39.69
C GLY A 159 -16.15 -32.96 -38.58
N GLY A 160 -15.04 -33.63 -38.92
CA GLY A 160 -14.19 -34.35 -37.96
C GLY A 160 -13.71 -33.53 -36.75
N ALA A 161 -13.25 -34.23 -35.70
CA ALA A 161 -12.77 -33.60 -34.47
C ALA A 161 -11.57 -32.68 -34.73
N GLN A 162 -11.66 -31.43 -34.27
CA GLN A 162 -10.58 -30.45 -34.36
C GLN A 162 -10.12 -30.10 -32.95
N LEU A 163 -9.05 -30.77 -32.52
CA LEU A 163 -8.45 -30.63 -31.19
C LEU A 163 -7.51 -29.43 -31.13
N VAL A 164 -7.74 -28.53 -30.19
CA VAL A 164 -6.92 -27.34 -29.98
C VAL A 164 -6.61 -27.15 -28.50
N GLU A 165 -5.38 -26.78 -28.19
CA GLU A 165 -4.92 -26.36 -26.87
C GLU A 165 -5.21 -24.87 -26.65
N ILE A 166 -5.95 -24.53 -25.58
CA ILE A 166 -6.33 -23.16 -25.22
C ILE A 166 -6.01 -22.93 -23.73
N LYS A 167 -5.67 -21.69 -23.34
CA LYS A 167 -5.50 -21.33 -21.93
C LYS A 167 -6.83 -21.46 -21.17
N ALA A 168 -6.78 -21.99 -19.95
CA ALA A 168 -7.97 -22.17 -19.10
C ALA A 168 -8.73 -20.85 -18.87
N GLU A 169 -8.02 -19.73 -18.70
CA GLU A 169 -8.59 -18.38 -18.54
C GLU A 169 -9.39 -17.88 -19.77
N SER A 170 -9.19 -18.51 -20.93
CA SER A 170 -9.78 -18.08 -22.21
C SER A 170 -11.02 -18.88 -22.58
N VAL A 171 -11.53 -19.74 -21.70
CA VAL A 171 -12.76 -20.51 -21.89
C VAL A 171 -13.75 -20.26 -20.75
N ARG A 172 -15.05 -20.35 -21.02
CA ARG A 172 -16.11 -20.27 -20.01
C ARG A 172 -17.15 -21.37 -20.21
N PRO A 173 -17.62 -22.07 -19.16
CA PRO A 173 -18.67 -23.07 -19.29
C PRO A 173 -19.97 -22.44 -19.76
N ILE A 174 -20.70 -23.16 -20.62
CA ILE A 174 -22.06 -22.80 -21.03
C ILE A 174 -23.01 -23.63 -20.18
N SER A 175 -23.77 -22.99 -19.30
CA SER A 175 -24.78 -23.66 -18.49
C SER A 175 -25.85 -24.32 -19.38
N PRO A 176 -26.32 -25.54 -19.06
CA PRO A 176 -27.29 -26.27 -19.88
C PRO A 176 -28.69 -25.62 -19.93
N GLU A 177 -28.96 -24.57 -19.16
CA GLU A 177 -30.24 -23.84 -19.12
C GLU A 177 -30.46 -22.87 -20.30
N SER A 178 -29.55 -22.85 -21.29
CA SER A 178 -29.58 -21.89 -22.40
C SER A 178 -29.62 -22.55 -23.79
N ILE A 179 -30.21 -23.74 -23.88
CA ILE A 179 -30.55 -24.45 -25.13
C ILE A 179 -32.08 -24.52 -25.24
#